data_AF-A0A939G3X9-F1
#
_entry.id   AF-A0A939G3X9-F1
#
_cell.length_a   1.000
_cell.length_b   1.000
_cell.length_c   1.000
_cell.angle_alpha   90.00
_cell.angle_beta   90.00
_cell.angle_gamma   90.00
#
_symmetry.space_group_name_H-M   'P 1'
#
loop_
_entity.id
_entity.type
_entity.pdbx_description
1 polymer ?
#
loop_
_entity_poly.entity_id
_entity_poly.type
_entity_poly.pdbx_seq_one_letter_code
_entity_poly.pdbx_strand_id
1 'polypeptide(L)'
;MKEFIDSVLNREMALLIWIVILPLWILSLNSVRKSFSDVLKAFFVWKIVSLYAIFFLYASLLTWLSYKAGFWDLSLLKDTIVWTLGTAAIMVARSTKVTNWDYFREIIKDTLKWTVILEFINSFYTFSLSVELAVLPVLTLIGLLIAYSETFKDKLTGDQQKVAPLLRNVTSFIGIMILGFVVYKTVTQTGDLLTIINLKSFLLPIFFTLLFVRFVYLIALLVSYENLWVRLNFLINHRQDLTNQLKRTILKEANVNIIKLANISKNIAKPTQIYNDFSPVMINEISKGKYKGSDE
;
A
#
# COMPACT_ATOMS: atom_id res chain seq x y z
N MET A 1 -27.81 -5.38 23.40
CA MET A 1 -27.88 -4.57 22.15
C MET A 1 -27.17 -3.22 22.32
N LYS A 2 -27.51 -2.39 23.34
CA LYS A 2 -26.76 -1.15 23.65
C LYS A 2 -25.27 -1.39 23.92
N GLU A 3 -24.91 -2.32 24.81
CA GLU A 3 -23.50 -2.60 25.12
C GLU A 3 -22.67 -3.09 23.92
N PHE A 4 -23.30 -3.82 22.99
CA PHE A 4 -22.64 -4.28 21.76
C PHE A 4 -22.45 -3.13 20.75
N ILE A 5 -23.47 -2.28 20.58
CA ILE A 5 -23.40 -1.07 19.75
C ILE A 5 -22.37 -0.09 20.34
N ASP A 6 -22.36 0.10 21.66
CA ASP A 6 -21.39 0.94 22.38
C ASP A 6 -19.96 0.37 22.24
N SER A 7 -19.81 -0.95 22.19
CA SER A 7 -18.51 -1.60 22.01
C SER A 7 -17.93 -1.40 20.61
N VAL A 8 -18.74 -1.53 19.55
CA VAL A 8 -18.33 -1.21 18.16
C VAL A 8 -18.01 0.28 18.03
N LEU A 9 -18.74 1.15 18.74
CA LEU A 9 -18.47 2.58 18.83
C LEU A 9 -17.12 2.89 19.49
N ASN A 10 -16.70 2.15 20.52
CA ASN A 10 -15.56 2.56 21.35
C ASN A 10 -14.24 2.67 20.58
N ARG A 11 -13.94 1.69 19.72
CA ARG A 11 -12.73 1.73 18.88
C ARG A 11 -12.79 2.85 17.85
N GLU A 12 -13.94 3.01 17.20
CA GLU A 12 -14.16 4.06 16.21
C GLU A 12 -14.06 5.44 16.83
N MET A 13 -14.65 5.63 18.00
CA MET A 13 -14.57 6.86 18.78
C MET A 13 -13.14 7.13 19.22
N ALA A 14 -12.40 6.13 19.70
CA ALA A 14 -10.98 6.30 20.03
C ALA A 14 -10.14 6.68 18.80
N LEU A 15 -10.37 6.04 17.64
CA LEU A 15 -9.72 6.38 16.38
C LEU A 15 -10.06 7.81 15.93
N LEU A 16 -11.33 8.20 15.96
CA LEU A 16 -11.78 9.54 15.61
C LEU A 16 -11.16 10.59 16.53
N ILE A 17 -11.14 10.33 17.84
CA ILE A 17 -10.50 11.20 18.83
C ILE A 17 -9.02 11.40 18.46
N TRP A 18 -8.27 10.33 18.18
CA TRP A 18 -6.85 10.44 17.85
C TRP A 18 -6.59 11.05 16.46
N ILE A 19 -7.45 10.80 15.46
CA ILE A 19 -7.40 11.44 14.14
C ILE A 19 -7.59 12.95 14.23
N VAL A 20 -8.28 13.45 15.27
CA VAL A 20 -8.43 14.89 15.50
C VAL A 20 -7.31 15.43 16.40
N ILE A 21 -7.01 14.77 17.52
CA ILE A 21 -6.03 15.25 18.51
C ILE A 21 -4.61 15.26 17.94
N LEU A 22 -4.17 14.20 17.25
CA LEU A 22 -2.78 14.12 16.77
C LEU A 22 -2.44 15.21 15.75
N PRO A 23 -3.25 15.45 14.70
CA PRO A 23 -2.95 16.53 13.76
C PRO A 23 -2.98 17.91 14.43
N LEU A 24 -3.94 18.17 15.33
CA LEU A 24 -3.98 19.43 16.07
C LEU A 24 -2.72 19.64 16.90
N TRP A 25 -2.24 18.58 17.58
CA TRP A 25 -1.00 18.63 18.34
C TRP A 25 0.23 18.83 17.44
N ILE A 26 0.33 18.08 16.34
CA ILE A 26 1.42 18.22 15.37
C ILE A 26 1.46 19.63 14.75
N LEU A 27 0.30 20.22 14.46
CA LEU A 27 0.17 21.58 13.92
C LEU A 27 0.53 22.68 14.94
N SER A 28 0.47 22.37 16.24
CA SER A 28 0.92 23.28 17.30
C SER A 28 2.45 23.43 17.35
N LEU A 29 3.20 22.51 16.73
CA LEU A 29 4.66 22.58 16.62
C LEU A 29 5.07 23.59 15.55
N ASN A 30 5.77 24.66 15.96
CA ASN A 30 6.21 25.74 15.08
C ASN A 30 7.07 25.28 13.88
N SER A 31 7.87 24.23 14.07
CA SER A 31 8.69 23.63 13.01
C SER A 31 7.82 22.96 11.93
N VAL A 32 6.79 22.23 12.34
CA VAL A 32 5.90 21.51 11.42
C VAL A 32 5.00 22.47 10.67
N ARG A 33 4.43 23.49 11.34
CA ARG A 33 3.54 24.47 10.72
C ARG A 33 4.17 25.17 9.51
N LYS A 34 5.48 25.47 9.57
CA LYS A 34 6.22 26.09 8.46
C LYS A 34 6.31 25.17 7.23
N SER A 35 6.52 23.87 7.44
CA SER A 35 6.63 22.88 6.35
C SER A 35 5.28 22.26 5.95
N PHE A 36 4.24 22.38 6.79
CA PHE A 36 2.96 21.74 6.58
C PHE A 36 2.27 22.20 5.29
N SER A 37 2.37 23.50 4.98
CA SER A 37 1.81 24.06 3.73
C SER A 37 2.44 23.41 2.49
N ASP A 38 3.75 23.21 2.50
CA ASP A 38 4.47 22.63 1.36
C ASP A 38 4.18 21.14 1.22
N VAL A 39 4.08 20.41 2.34
CA VAL A 39 3.66 19.00 2.35
C VAL A 39 2.23 18.87 1.82
N LEU A 40 1.31 19.73 2.24
CA LEU A 40 -0.08 19.68 1.80
C LEU A 40 -0.20 19.97 0.30
N LYS A 41 0.54 20.97 -0.20
CA LYS A 41 0.63 21.24 -1.65
C LYS A 41 1.17 20.05 -2.43
N ALA A 42 2.12 19.28 -1.87
CA ALA A 42 2.66 18.10 -2.52
C ALA A 42 1.60 17.01 -2.76
N PHE A 43 0.64 16.84 -1.85
CA PHE A 43 -0.49 15.91 -2.04
C PHE A 43 -1.44 16.34 -3.16
N PHE A 44 -1.57 17.65 -3.43
CA PHE A 44 -2.47 18.21 -4.45
C PHE A 44 -1.83 18.39 -5.83
N VAL A 45 -0.66 17.80 -6.07
CA VAL A 45 -0.09 17.75 -7.42
C VAL A 45 -1.01 16.94 -8.32
N TRP A 46 -1.32 17.46 -9.52
CA TRP A 46 -2.29 16.87 -10.46
C TRP A 46 -2.10 15.36 -10.71
N LYS A 47 -0.86 14.88 -10.74
CA LYS A 47 -0.54 13.46 -10.90
C LYS A 47 -1.01 12.60 -9.72
N ILE A 48 -0.84 13.10 -8.49
CA ILE A 48 -1.29 12.41 -7.28
C ILE A 48 -2.82 12.47 -7.22
N VAL A 49 -3.41 13.65 -7.46
CA VAL A 49 -4.87 13.82 -7.46
C VAL A 49 -5.55 12.92 -8.49
N SER A 50 -5.04 12.88 -9.73
CA SER A 50 -5.59 12.01 -10.79
C SER A 50 -5.44 10.53 -10.47
N LEU A 51 -4.30 10.10 -9.90
CA LEU A 51 -4.10 8.73 -9.44
C LEU A 51 -5.13 8.34 -8.36
N TYR A 52 -5.32 9.18 -7.34
CA TYR A 52 -6.29 8.91 -6.28
C TYR A 52 -7.73 9.02 -6.77
N ALA A 53 -8.04 9.90 -7.73
CA ALA A 53 -9.37 9.99 -8.34
C ALA A 53 -9.73 8.70 -9.09
N ILE A 54 -8.81 8.17 -9.90
CA ILE A 54 -8.98 6.90 -10.61
C ILE A 54 -9.13 5.73 -9.61
N PHE A 55 -8.35 5.75 -8.53
CA PHE A 55 -8.45 4.81 -7.42
C PHE A 55 -9.84 4.82 -6.76
N PHE A 56 -10.35 5.99 -6.36
CA PHE A 56 -11.68 6.09 -5.74
C PHE A 56 -12.80 5.72 -6.71
N LEU A 57 -12.65 6.04 -7.99
CA LEU A 57 -13.60 5.62 -9.03
C LEU A 57 -13.63 4.10 -9.16
N TYR A 58 -12.47 3.44 -9.19
CA TYR A 58 -12.39 1.98 -9.26
C TYR A 58 -12.94 1.31 -7.99
N ALA A 59 -12.64 1.86 -6.80
CA ALA A 59 -13.22 1.37 -5.54
C ALA A 59 -14.76 1.49 -5.55
N SER A 60 -15.28 2.61 -6.02
CA SER A 60 -16.73 2.82 -6.17
C SER A 60 -17.36 1.84 -7.16
N LEU A 61 -16.68 1.56 -8.27
CA LEU A 61 -17.10 0.56 -9.26
C LEU A 61 -17.13 -0.85 -8.64
N LEU A 62 -16.12 -1.23 -7.86
CA LEU A 62 -16.11 -2.53 -7.16
C LEU A 62 -17.28 -2.67 -6.19
N THR A 63 -17.56 -1.63 -5.41
CA THR A 63 -18.69 -1.60 -4.47
C THR A 63 -20.02 -1.72 -5.22
N TRP A 64 -20.19 -0.97 -6.32
CA TRP A 64 -21.40 -1.02 -7.14
C TRP A 64 -21.61 -2.40 -7.80
N LEU A 65 -20.56 -3.01 -8.34
CA LEU A 65 -20.62 -4.37 -8.91
C LEU A 65 -20.97 -5.40 -7.83
N SER A 66 -20.39 -5.27 -6.64
CA SER A 66 -20.65 -6.17 -5.51
C SER A 66 -22.07 -6.00 -4.97
N TYR A 67 -22.62 -4.78 -5.00
CA TYR A 67 -24.01 -4.50 -4.68
C TYR A 67 -24.96 -5.17 -5.68
N LYS A 68 -24.68 -5.03 -6.98
CA LYS A 68 -25.46 -5.68 -8.05
C LYS A 68 -25.40 -7.22 -7.97
N ALA A 69 -24.29 -7.77 -7.52
CA ALA A 69 -24.13 -9.22 -7.30
C ALA A 69 -24.82 -9.74 -6.02
N GLY A 70 -25.43 -8.88 -5.19
CA GLY A 70 -26.07 -9.26 -3.93
C GLY A 70 -25.09 -9.59 -2.78
N PHE A 71 -23.79 -9.47 -3.02
CA PHE A 71 -22.77 -9.65 -1.99
C PHE A 71 -22.77 -8.48 -1.00
N TRP A 72 -22.79 -7.24 -1.53
CA TRP A 72 -22.66 -6.02 -0.75
C TRP A 72 -24.01 -5.38 -0.43
N ASP A 73 -24.15 -4.86 0.79
CA ASP A 73 -25.25 -4.03 1.24
C ASP A 73 -24.75 -2.97 2.24
N LEU A 74 -25.61 -2.04 2.66
CA LEU A 74 -25.20 -0.90 3.51
C LEU A 74 -24.57 -1.30 4.84
N SER A 75 -24.80 -2.52 5.34
CA SER A 75 -24.13 -3.01 6.56
C SER A 75 -22.61 -3.10 6.40
N LEU A 76 -22.12 -3.29 5.16
CA LEU A 76 -20.70 -3.43 4.83
C LEU A 76 -20.03 -2.10 4.44
N LEU A 77 -20.76 -0.98 4.51
CA LEU A 77 -20.22 0.33 4.12
C LEU A 77 -18.99 0.70 4.93
N LYS A 78 -19.05 0.46 6.25
CA LYS A 78 -17.93 0.71 7.16
C LYS A 78 -16.68 -0.07 6.73
N ASP A 79 -16.83 -1.37 6.52
CA ASP A 79 -15.70 -2.26 6.17
C ASP A 79 -15.10 -1.85 4.82
N THR A 80 -15.95 -1.39 3.90
CA THR A 80 -15.52 -0.87 2.59
C THR A 80 -14.70 0.41 2.73
N ILE A 81 -15.10 1.35 3.59
CA ILE A 81 -14.36 2.60 3.83
C ILE A 81 -13.01 2.29 4.46
N VAL A 82 -12.99 1.44 5.49
CA VAL A 82 -11.75 1.03 6.18
C VAL A 82 -10.81 0.30 5.22
N TRP A 83 -11.32 -0.64 4.42
CA TRP A 83 -10.54 -1.35 3.42
C TRP A 83 -9.99 -0.40 2.35
N THR A 84 -10.81 0.55 1.87
CA THR A 84 -10.40 1.51 0.83
C THR A 84 -9.29 2.44 1.33
N LEU A 85 -9.50 3.12 2.46
CA LEU A 85 -8.56 4.10 2.99
C LEU A 85 -7.30 3.47 3.59
N GLY A 86 -7.39 2.23 4.09
CA GLY A 86 -6.25 1.49 4.63
C GLY A 86 -5.59 0.60 3.59
N THR A 87 -6.18 -0.58 3.40
CA THR A 87 -5.62 -1.67 2.60
C THR A 87 -5.36 -1.25 1.16
N ALA A 88 -6.37 -0.73 0.47
CA ALA A 88 -6.29 -0.40 -0.95
C ALA A 88 -5.36 0.80 -1.20
N ALA A 89 -5.43 1.85 -0.36
CA ALA A 89 -4.52 2.99 -0.43
C ALA A 89 -3.05 2.59 -0.25
N ILE A 90 -2.74 1.71 0.71
CA ILE A 90 -1.38 1.18 0.92
C ILE A 90 -0.91 0.41 -0.32
N MET A 91 -1.76 -0.41 -0.95
CA MET A 91 -1.39 -1.13 -2.17
C MET A 91 -1.05 -0.16 -3.31
N VAL A 92 -1.87 0.88 -3.51
CA VAL A 92 -1.61 1.91 -4.54
C VAL A 92 -0.30 2.62 -4.25
N ALA A 93 -0.08 3.07 -3.01
CA ALA A 93 1.16 3.74 -2.62
C ALA A 93 2.41 2.86 -2.83
N ARG A 94 2.39 1.60 -2.40
CA ARG A 94 3.50 0.64 -2.60
C ARG A 94 3.71 0.28 -4.06
N SER A 95 2.64 0.27 -4.88
CA SER A 95 2.72 -0.10 -6.29
C SER A 95 3.60 0.85 -7.12
N THR A 96 3.75 2.10 -6.67
CA THR A 96 4.61 3.11 -7.31
C THR A 96 6.09 2.73 -7.32
N LYS A 97 6.50 1.78 -6.46
CA LYS A 97 7.89 1.31 -6.30
C LYS A 97 8.12 -0.07 -6.90
N VAL A 98 7.14 -0.64 -7.61
CA VAL A 98 7.25 -1.99 -8.16
C VAL A 98 8.31 -2.05 -9.26
N THR A 99 9.29 -2.94 -9.08
CA THR A 99 10.38 -3.16 -10.03
C THR A 99 10.36 -4.55 -10.65
N ASN A 100 9.74 -5.53 -10.00
CA ASN A 100 9.65 -6.91 -10.46
C ASN A 100 8.35 -7.60 -9.96
N TRP A 101 8.09 -8.79 -10.50
CA TRP A 101 6.91 -9.59 -10.14
C TRP A 101 6.94 -10.08 -8.68
N ASP A 102 8.11 -10.41 -8.15
CA ASP A 102 8.24 -10.90 -6.78
C ASP A 102 7.85 -9.83 -5.77
N TYR A 103 8.26 -8.57 -5.97
CA TYR A 103 7.85 -7.45 -5.15
C TYR A 103 6.35 -7.18 -5.24
N PHE A 104 5.75 -7.32 -6.43
CA PHE A 104 4.31 -7.20 -6.59
C PHE A 104 3.54 -8.29 -5.80
N ARG A 105 4.03 -9.54 -5.86
CA ARG A 105 3.48 -10.65 -5.08
C ARG A 105 3.65 -10.44 -3.57
N GLU A 106 4.77 -9.87 -3.15
CA GLU A 106 5.03 -9.50 -1.77
C GLU A 106 4.05 -8.44 -1.26
N ILE A 107 3.80 -7.37 -2.03
CA ILE A 107 2.79 -6.36 -1.68
C ILE A 107 1.43 -7.03 -1.45
N ILE A 108 0.98 -7.91 -2.35
CA ILE A 108 -0.33 -8.57 -2.23
C ILE A 108 -0.38 -9.45 -1.00
N LYS A 109 0.64 -10.29 -0.79
CA LYS A 109 0.70 -11.22 0.35
C LYS A 109 0.74 -10.48 1.68
N ASP A 110 1.62 -9.48 1.80
CA ASP A 110 1.75 -8.68 3.00
C ASP A 110 0.45 -7.98 3.31
N THR A 111 -0.12 -7.30 2.32
CA THR A 111 -1.32 -6.52 2.52
C THR A 111 -2.50 -7.43 2.86
N LEU A 112 -2.73 -8.54 2.14
CA LEU A 112 -3.76 -9.51 2.51
C LEU A 112 -3.59 -10.07 3.92
N LYS A 113 -2.36 -10.46 4.29
CA LYS A 113 -2.06 -10.98 5.63
C LYS A 113 -2.46 -9.96 6.70
N TRP A 114 -2.04 -8.71 6.54
CA TRP A 114 -2.37 -7.64 7.48
C TRP A 114 -3.86 -7.34 7.50
N THR A 115 -4.52 -7.29 6.34
CA THR A 115 -5.95 -7.04 6.26
C THR A 115 -6.75 -8.13 6.96
N VAL A 116 -6.41 -9.41 6.76
CA VAL A 116 -7.10 -10.53 7.46
C VAL A 116 -6.88 -10.45 8.97
N ILE A 117 -5.66 -10.14 9.43
CA ILE A 117 -5.37 -9.98 10.85
C ILE A 117 -6.17 -8.81 11.44
N LEU A 118 -6.20 -7.67 10.75
CA LEU A 118 -6.92 -6.47 11.21
C LEU A 118 -8.42 -6.71 11.23
N GLU A 119 -8.98 -7.33 10.19
CA GLU A 119 -10.40 -7.68 10.13
C GLU A 119 -10.75 -8.64 11.26
N PHE A 120 -9.94 -9.66 11.46
CA PHE A 120 -10.11 -10.61 12.57
C PHE A 120 -10.04 -9.93 13.95
N ILE A 121 -9.10 -9.02 14.19
CA ILE A 121 -9.08 -8.25 15.44
C ILE A 121 -10.33 -7.37 15.57
N ASN A 122 -10.78 -6.76 14.47
CA ASN A 122 -11.91 -5.85 14.45
C ASN A 122 -13.26 -6.58 14.65
N SER A 123 -13.46 -7.76 14.06
CA SER A 123 -14.70 -8.52 14.17
C SER A 123 -14.84 -9.24 15.50
N PHE A 124 -13.73 -9.65 16.14
CA PHE A 124 -13.78 -10.53 17.32
C PHE A 124 -13.70 -9.81 18.67
N TYR A 125 -13.23 -8.55 18.72
CA TYR A 125 -13.14 -7.85 19.98
C TYR A 125 -13.22 -6.34 19.85
N THR A 126 -13.79 -5.71 20.87
CA THR A 126 -13.85 -4.26 21.07
C THR A 126 -13.57 -4.02 22.54
N PHE A 127 -12.46 -3.34 22.86
CA PHE A 127 -12.16 -3.00 24.25
C PHE A 127 -13.08 -1.87 24.74
N SER A 128 -13.07 -1.61 26.05
CA SER A 128 -13.72 -0.41 26.58
C SER A 128 -13.05 0.83 25.98
N LEU A 129 -13.79 1.93 25.84
CA LEU A 129 -13.27 3.18 25.26
C LEU A 129 -11.94 3.61 25.88
N SER A 130 -11.83 3.54 27.22
CA SER A 130 -10.61 3.92 27.94
C SER A 130 -9.41 3.05 27.56
N VAL A 131 -9.62 1.75 27.35
CA VAL A 131 -8.56 0.82 26.94
C VAL A 131 -8.19 1.06 25.47
N GLU A 132 -9.16 1.21 24.57
CA GLU A 132 -8.90 1.54 23.15
C GLU A 132 -8.12 2.85 23.01
N LEU A 133 -8.49 3.88 23.78
CA LEU A 133 -7.84 5.18 23.78
C LEU A 133 -6.38 5.12 24.25
N ALA A 134 -6.05 4.19 25.16
CA ALA A 134 -4.68 3.97 25.64
C ALA A 134 -3.87 3.03 24.73
N VAL A 135 -4.49 1.98 24.20
CA VAL A 135 -3.81 0.97 23.37
C VAL A 135 -3.37 1.54 22.03
N LEU A 136 -4.23 2.33 21.35
CA LEU A 136 -3.93 2.97 20.07
C LEU A 136 -2.62 3.79 20.06
N PRO A 137 -2.41 4.77 20.96
CA PRO A 137 -1.18 5.58 20.99
C PRO A 137 0.03 4.74 21.41
N VAL A 138 -0.13 3.75 22.30
CA VAL A 138 0.96 2.87 22.72
C VAL A 138 1.44 2.01 21.54
N LEU A 139 0.52 1.38 20.80
CA LEU A 139 0.87 0.57 19.63
C LEU A 139 1.48 1.41 18.51
N THR A 140 0.95 2.62 18.26
CA THR A 140 1.53 3.52 17.25
C THR A 140 2.92 4.00 17.66
N LEU A 141 3.15 4.33 18.94
CA LEU A 141 4.46 4.71 19.44
C LEU A 141 5.46 3.57 19.36
N ILE A 142 5.08 2.33 19.71
CA ILE A 142 5.90 1.13 19.53
C ILE A 142 6.28 0.96 18.05
N GLY A 143 5.30 1.07 17.14
CA GLY A 143 5.53 0.98 15.70
C GLY A 143 6.48 2.05 15.18
N LEU A 144 6.33 3.30 15.64
CA LEU A 144 7.22 4.41 15.30
C LEU A 144 8.65 4.18 15.80
N LEU A 145 8.82 3.66 17.02
CA LEU A 145 10.13 3.34 17.57
C LEU A 145 10.82 2.22 16.77
N ILE A 146 10.07 1.18 16.39
CA ILE A 146 10.59 0.11 15.50
C ILE A 146 11.02 0.73 14.17
N ALA A 147 10.14 1.48 13.50
CA ALA A 147 10.44 2.09 12.21
C ALA A 147 11.63 3.06 12.26
N TYR A 148 11.72 3.87 13.31
CA TYR A 148 12.84 4.79 13.54
C TYR A 148 14.14 4.01 13.71
N SER A 149 14.14 2.97 14.55
CA SER A 149 15.33 2.17 14.80
C SER A 149 15.85 1.42 13.57
N GLU A 150 14.96 0.99 12.68
CA GLU A 150 15.31 0.33 11.42
C GLU A 150 15.82 1.33 10.37
N THR A 151 15.20 2.51 10.29
CA THR A 151 15.57 3.54 9.31
C THR A 151 16.91 4.20 9.64
N PHE A 152 17.21 4.41 10.92
CA PHE A 152 18.42 5.10 11.37
C PHE A 152 19.45 4.15 12.00
N LYS A 153 19.41 2.86 11.66
CA LYS A 153 20.26 1.82 12.25
C LYS A 153 21.74 2.20 12.30
N ASP A 154 22.25 2.83 11.25
CA ASP A 154 23.66 3.23 11.11
C ASP A 154 24.08 4.39 12.04
N LYS A 155 23.12 5.12 12.60
CA LYS A 155 23.35 6.28 13.50
C LYS A 155 23.12 5.96 14.98
N LEU A 156 22.70 4.74 15.30
CA LEU A 156 22.26 4.35 16.65
C LEU A 156 23.37 3.60 17.39
N THR A 157 23.51 3.88 18.69
CA THR A 157 24.44 3.19 19.59
C THR A 157 24.02 1.74 19.82
N GLY A 158 24.95 0.86 20.21
CA GLY A 158 24.71 -0.59 20.32
C GLY A 158 23.49 -1.00 21.17
N ASP A 159 23.16 -0.24 22.23
CA ASP A 159 21.97 -0.50 23.05
C ASP A 159 20.67 0.01 22.42
N GLN A 160 20.72 1.09 21.64
CA GLN A 160 19.56 1.60 20.90
C GLN A 160 19.17 0.68 19.74
N GLN A 161 20.14 -0.03 19.15
CA GLN A 161 19.88 -1.04 18.12
C GLN A 161 19.12 -2.28 18.66
N LYS A 162 19.19 -2.54 19.97
CA LYS A 162 18.48 -3.66 20.62
C LYS A 162 17.00 -3.34 20.89
N VAL A 163 16.58 -2.08 20.79
CA VAL A 163 15.19 -1.68 21.05
C VAL A 163 14.23 -2.28 20.01
N ALA A 164 14.60 -2.28 18.73
CA ALA A 164 13.78 -2.86 17.65
C ALA A 164 13.45 -4.34 17.87
N PRO A 165 14.44 -5.24 18.07
CA PRO A 165 14.16 -6.65 18.28
C PRO A 165 13.38 -6.91 19.58
N LEU A 166 13.65 -6.16 20.66
CA LEU A 166 12.86 -6.29 21.89
C LEU A 166 11.40 -5.90 21.69
N LEU A 167 11.14 -4.74 21.08
CA LEU A 167 9.79 -4.29 20.79
C LEU A 167 9.06 -5.21 19.81
N ARG A 168 9.75 -5.77 18.81
CA ARG A 168 9.20 -6.80 17.92
C ARG A 168 8.80 -8.06 18.68
N ASN A 169 9.61 -8.52 19.63
CA ASN A 169 9.29 -9.69 20.45
C ASN A 169 8.09 -9.42 21.36
N VAL A 170 8.04 -8.26 22.03
CA VAL A 170 6.89 -7.84 22.85
C VAL A 170 5.63 -7.75 21.99
N THR A 171 5.70 -7.12 20.83
CA THR A 171 4.55 -6.99 19.91
C THR A 171 4.08 -8.35 19.39
N SER A 172 5.01 -9.26 19.10
CA SER A 172 4.70 -10.63 18.68
C SER A 172 4.02 -11.40 19.81
N PHE A 173 4.50 -11.25 21.05
CA PHE A 173 3.88 -11.87 22.23
C PHE A 173 2.46 -11.35 22.47
N ILE A 174 2.26 -10.02 22.40
CA ILE A 174 0.92 -9.40 22.46
C ILE A 174 0.02 -9.96 21.35
N GLY A 175 0.52 -10.06 20.12
CA GLY A 175 -0.21 -10.63 19.00
C GLY A 175 -0.63 -12.09 19.24
N ILE A 176 0.26 -12.91 19.78
CA ILE A 176 -0.05 -14.31 20.13
C ILE A 176 -1.09 -14.39 21.24
N MET A 177 -1.00 -13.55 22.28
CA MET A 177 -2.00 -13.51 23.35
C MET A 177 -3.38 -13.13 22.82
N ILE A 178 -3.46 -12.12 21.94
CA ILE A 178 -4.71 -11.71 21.29
C ILE A 178 -5.27 -12.87 20.46
N LEU A 179 -4.45 -13.53 19.64
CA LEU A 179 -4.90 -14.68 18.85
C LEU A 179 -5.40 -15.83 19.73
N GLY A 180 -4.70 -16.16 20.81
CA GLY A 180 -5.11 -17.21 21.76
C GLY A 180 -6.44 -16.88 22.45
N PHE A 181 -6.61 -15.62 22.88
CA PHE A 181 -7.85 -15.15 23.48
C PHE A 181 -9.03 -15.22 22.49
N VAL A 182 -8.80 -14.84 21.23
CA VAL A 182 -9.82 -14.92 20.19
C VAL A 182 -10.21 -16.38 19.91
N VAL A 183 -9.24 -17.29 19.80
CA VAL A 183 -9.54 -18.73 19.62
C VAL A 183 -10.38 -19.26 20.79
N TYR A 184 -10.00 -18.94 22.02
CA TYR A 184 -10.76 -19.33 23.21
C TYR A 184 -12.21 -18.82 23.18
N LYS A 185 -12.40 -17.54 22.88
CA LYS A 185 -13.74 -16.94 22.75
C LYS A 185 -14.54 -17.53 21.59
N THR A 186 -13.89 -17.82 20.46
CA THR A 186 -14.51 -18.45 19.29
C THR A 186 -15.06 -19.84 19.60
N VAL A 187 -14.30 -20.65 20.33
CA VAL A 187 -14.71 -22.01 20.72
C VAL A 187 -15.83 -21.98 21.77
N THR A 188 -15.87 -20.95 22.63
CA THR A 188 -16.83 -20.87 23.74
C THR A 188 -18.14 -20.12 23.40
N GLN A 189 -18.17 -19.26 22.39
CA GLN A 189 -19.33 -18.45 21.98
C GLN A 189 -19.58 -18.50 20.46
N THR A 190 -19.87 -19.69 19.94
CA THR A 190 -20.03 -19.97 18.50
C THR A 190 -21.28 -19.33 17.85
N GLY A 191 -22.32 -19.00 18.64
CA GLY A 191 -23.62 -18.56 18.13
C GLY A 191 -23.64 -17.18 17.45
N ASP A 192 -22.83 -16.23 17.92
CA ASP A 192 -22.83 -14.86 17.39
C ASP A 192 -21.86 -14.65 16.21
N LEU A 193 -20.93 -15.59 16.00
CA LEU A 193 -19.85 -15.45 15.01
C LEU A 193 -20.25 -15.86 13.59
N LEU A 194 -21.17 -16.82 13.45
CA LEU A 194 -21.58 -17.38 12.15
C LEU A 194 -22.80 -16.67 11.53
N THR A 195 -23.00 -15.39 11.83
CA THR A 195 -24.02 -14.61 11.11
C THR A 195 -23.55 -14.33 9.68
N ILE A 196 -24.49 -14.27 8.74
CA ILE A 196 -24.18 -13.97 7.34
C ILE A 196 -23.50 -12.59 7.19
N ILE A 197 -23.82 -11.64 8.06
CA ILE A 197 -23.24 -10.29 8.07
C ILE A 197 -21.77 -10.35 8.48
N ASN A 198 -21.44 -11.04 9.58
CA ASN A 198 -20.05 -11.20 10.03
C ASN A 198 -19.20 -11.97 9.01
N LEU A 199 -19.79 -12.97 8.36
CA LEU A 199 -19.11 -13.70 7.28
C LEU A 199 -18.84 -12.81 6.07
N LYS A 200 -19.83 -12.01 5.64
CA LYS A 200 -19.66 -11.03 4.55
C LYS A 200 -18.60 -9.98 4.91
N SER A 201 -18.64 -9.44 6.12
CA SER A 201 -17.68 -8.46 6.65
C SER A 201 -16.25 -9.01 6.63
N PHE A 202 -16.05 -10.24 7.09
CA PHE A 202 -14.75 -10.92 7.06
C PHE A 202 -14.24 -11.21 5.63
N LEU A 203 -15.14 -11.63 4.73
CA LEU A 203 -14.76 -11.99 3.36
C LEU A 203 -14.59 -10.77 2.43
N LEU A 204 -15.26 -9.65 2.73
CA LEU A 204 -15.21 -8.43 1.93
C LEU A 204 -13.79 -7.97 1.62
N PRO A 205 -12.90 -7.76 2.61
CA PRO A 205 -11.55 -7.31 2.32
C PRO A 205 -10.76 -8.28 1.46
N ILE A 206 -10.96 -9.59 1.62
CA ILE A 206 -10.28 -10.62 0.81
C ILE A 206 -10.77 -10.54 -0.63
N PHE A 207 -12.09 -10.53 -0.82
CA PHE A 207 -12.72 -10.47 -2.14
C PHE A 207 -12.37 -9.17 -2.87
N PHE A 208 -12.46 -8.03 -2.19
CA PHE A 208 -12.13 -6.72 -2.74
C PHE A 208 -10.66 -6.65 -3.10
N THR A 209 -9.76 -7.15 -2.24
CA THR A 209 -8.32 -7.18 -2.55
C THR A 209 -8.03 -8.01 -3.81
N LEU A 210 -8.62 -9.20 -3.95
CA LEU A 210 -8.45 -10.04 -5.14
C LEU A 210 -8.88 -9.33 -6.43
N LEU A 211 -10.01 -8.62 -6.41
CA LEU A 211 -10.47 -7.83 -7.56
C LEU A 211 -9.61 -6.58 -7.80
N PHE A 212 -9.09 -6.00 -6.72
CA PHE A 212 -8.26 -4.81 -6.75
C PHE A 212 -6.83 -5.09 -7.25
N VAL A 213 -6.32 -6.32 -7.10
CA VAL A 213 -4.99 -6.71 -7.62
C VAL A 213 -4.81 -6.32 -9.09
N ARG A 214 -5.82 -6.55 -9.94
CA ARG A 214 -5.76 -6.20 -11.36
C ARG A 214 -5.59 -4.70 -11.58
N PHE A 215 -6.29 -3.88 -10.79
CA PHE A 215 -6.15 -2.44 -10.81
C PHE A 215 -4.75 -1.99 -10.38
N VAL A 216 -4.25 -2.52 -9.26
CA VAL A 216 -2.91 -2.18 -8.75
C VAL A 216 -1.83 -2.55 -9.76
N TYR A 217 -2.00 -3.67 -10.48
CA TYR A 217 -1.10 -4.04 -11.57
C TYR A 217 -1.07 -2.98 -12.69
N LEU A 218 -2.24 -2.49 -13.11
CA LEU A 218 -2.33 -1.43 -14.13
C LEU A 218 -1.68 -0.13 -13.67
N ILE A 219 -1.87 0.25 -12.40
CA ILE A 219 -1.20 1.43 -11.81
C ILE A 219 0.31 1.24 -11.80
N ALA A 220 0.82 0.09 -11.34
CA ALA A 220 2.25 -0.20 -11.34
C ALA A 220 2.85 -0.11 -12.74
N LEU A 221 2.13 -0.61 -13.75
CA LEU A 221 2.54 -0.54 -15.15
C LEU A 221 2.58 0.92 -15.65
N LEU A 222 1.53 1.71 -15.38
CA LEU A 222 1.45 3.13 -15.76
C LEU A 222 2.60 3.95 -15.16
N VAL A 223 2.84 3.79 -13.85
CA VAL A 223 3.94 4.48 -13.15
C VAL A 223 5.30 4.05 -13.69
N SER A 224 5.47 2.76 -14.01
CA SER A 224 6.71 2.25 -14.61
C SER A 224 7.00 2.88 -15.97
N TYR A 225 5.97 3.03 -16.81
CA TYR A 225 6.08 3.72 -18.10
C TYR A 225 6.46 5.19 -17.90
N GLU A 226 5.77 5.89 -17.01
CA GLU A 226 6.04 7.30 -16.73
C GLU A 226 7.49 7.52 -16.28
N ASN A 227 7.97 6.71 -15.33
CA ASN A 227 9.35 6.76 -14.85
C ASN A 227 10.37 6.55 -15.99
N LEU A 228 10.10 5.60 -16.89
CA LEU A 228 10.94 5.35 -18.05
C LEU A 228 10.89 6.51 -19.06
N TRP A 229 9.73 7.14 -19.26
CA TRP A 229 9.60 8.33 -20.12
C TRP A 229 10.38 9.53 -19.58
N VAL A 230 10.32 9.78 -18.27
CA VAL A 230 11.11 10.83 -17.62
C VAL A 230 12.60 10.56 -17.81
N ARG A 231 13.04 9.31 -17.60
CA ARG A 231 14.44 8.92 -17.82
C ARG A 231 14.88 9.08 -19.28
N LEU A 232 14.07 8.62 -20.24
CA LEU A 232 14.41 8.76 -21.67
C LEU A 232 14.50 10.23 -22.10
N ASN A 233 13.56 11.07 -21.66
CA ASN A 233 13.61 12.50 -21.93
C ASN A 233 14.89 13.14 -21.36
N PHE A 234 15.34 12.70 -20.20
CA PHE A 234 16.59 13.18 -19.60
C PHE A 234 17.83 12.70 -20.38
N LEU A 235 17.87 11.42 -20.78
CA LEU A 235 19.01 10.83 -21.50
C LEU A 235 19.14 11.33 -22.94
N ILE A 236 18.02 11.56 -23.64
CA ILE A 236 17.96 11.86 -25.08
C ILE A 236 17.33 13.25 -25.28
N ASN A 237 17.66 14.20 -24.41
CA ASN A 237 17.07 15.54 -24.39
C ASN A 237 17.29 16.30 -25.71
N HIS A 238 18.34 15.96 -26.47
CA HIS A 238 18.70 16.65 -27.71
C HIS A 238 17.99 16.11 -28.97
N ARG A 239 17.36 14.92 -28.94
CA ARG A 239 16.68 14.32 -30.11
C ARG A 239 15.26 13.84 -29.78
N GLN A 240 14.32 14.79 -29.79
CA GLN A 240 12.93 14.50 -29.40
C GLN A 240 12.22 13.50 -30.34
N ASP A 241 12.53 13.50 -31.64
CA ASP A 241 11.95 12.56 -32.60
C ASP A 241 12.38 11.12 -32.30
N LEU A 242 13.66 10.92 -31.99
CA LEU A 242 14.19 9.62 -31.57
C LEU A 242 13.53 9.17 -30.26
N THR A 243 13.43 10.06 -29.28
CA THR A 243 12.74 9.78 -28.01
C THR A 243 11.31 9.29 -28.27
N ASN A 244 10.53 10.00 -29.09
CA ASN A 244 9.15 9.62 -29.41
C ASN A 244 9.05 8.28 -30.16
N GLN A 245 9.99 7.98 -31.06
CA GLN A 245 10.07 6.68 -31.73
C GLN A 245 10.35 5.55 -30.73
N LEU A 246 11.33 5.72 -29.84
CA LEU A 246 11.64 4.75 -28.79
C LEU A 246 10.44 4.53 -27.87
N LYS A 247 9.70 5.58 -27.48
CA LYS A 247 8.49 5.44 -26.67
C LYS A 247 7.45 4.54 -27.34
N ARG A 248 7.19 4.75 -28.63
CA ARG A 248 6.24 3.92 -29.40
C ARG A 248 6.70 2.48 -29.51
N THR A 249 7.99 2.23 -29.75
CA THR A 249 8.55 0.88 -29.80
C THR A 249 8.41 0.18 -28.46
N ILE A 250 8.76 0.85 -27.35
CA ILE A 250 8.68 0.28 -26.00
C ILE A 250 7.22 -0.02 -25.61
N LEU A 251 6.27 0.85 -25.99
CA LEU A 251 4.83 0.57 -25.80
C LEU A 251 4.39 -0.68 -26.54
N LYS A 252 4.80 -0.87 -27.80
CA LYS A 252 4.46 -2.05 -28.60
C LYS A 252 5.09 -3.34 -28.05
N GLU A 253 6.36 -3.28 -27.67
CA GLU A 253 7.13 -4.44 -27.23
C GLU A 253 6.74 -4.92 -25.82
N ALA A 254 6.63 -3.99 -24.87
CA ALA A 254 6.28 -4.32 -23.49
C ALA A 254 4.78 -4.46 -23.29
N ASN A 255 3.95 -3.67 -23.97
CA ASN A 255 2.48 -3.69 -23.87
C ASN A 255 1.99 -3.72 -22.39
N VAL A 256 1.28 -4.77 -21.98
CA VAL A 256 0.78 -4.92 -20.60
C VAL A 256 1.75 -5.71 -19.70
N ASN A 257 2.97 -6.00 -20.16
CA ASN A 257 3.93 -6.85 -19.44
C ASN A 257 4.97 -6.02 -18.67
N ILE A 258 4.78 -5.93 -17.34
CA ILE A 258 5.65 -5.17 -16.44
C ILE A 258 7.09 -5.73 -16.39
N ILE A 259 7.28 -7.04 -16.59
CA ILE A 259 8.59 -7.69 -16.58
C ILE A 259 9.40 -7.27 -17.81
N LYS A 260 8.78 -7.29 -19.00
CA LYS A 260 9.42 -6.78 -20.22
C LYS A 260 9.81 -5.31 -20.07
N LEU A 261 8.91 -4.50 -19.51
CA LEU A 261 9.17 -3.08 -19.28
C LEU A 261 10.33 -2.87 -18.30
N ALA A 262 10.38 -3.63 -17.20
CA ALA A 262 11.47 -3.57 -16.22
C ALA A 262 12.82 -3.94 -16.85
N ASN A 263 12.87 -4.98 -17.69
CA ASN A 263 14.07 -5.39 -18.41
C ASN A 263 14.57 -4.30 -19.37
N ILE A 264 13.66 -3.69 -20.14
CA ILE A 264 13.99 -2.56 -21.02
C ILE A 264 14.54 -1.39 -20.20
N SER A 265 13.85 -1.01 -19.11
CA SER A 265 14.25 0.07 -18.20
C SER A 265 15.65 -0.11 -17.62
N LYS A 266 15.98 -1.34 -17.20
CA LYS A 266 17.27 -1.69 -16.59
C LYS A 266 18.42 -1.60 -17.59
N ASN A 267 18.21 -2.00 -18.84
CA ASN A 267 19.27 -2.09 -19.84
C ASN A 267 19.51 -0.76 -20.58
N ILE A 268 18.47 0.06 -20.76
CA ILE A 268 18.63 1.44 -21.26
C ILE A 268 19.46 2.32 -20.29
N ALA A 269 19.53 1.94 -19.02
CA ALA A 269 20.22 2.69 -17.96
C ALA A 269 21.70 2.32 -17.74
N LYS A 270 22.27 1.37 -18.49
CA LYS A 270 23.70 1.07 -18.39
C LYS A 270 24.51 2.13 -19.16
N PRO A 271 25.43 2.85 -18.51
CA PRO A 271 26.32 3.78 -19.18
C PRO A 271 27.43 2.98 -19.87
N THR A 272 27.11 2.35 -21.00
CA THR A 272 28.09 1.74 -21.89
C THR A 272 27.82 2.24 -23.29
N GLN A 273 28.58 3.28 -23.67
CA GLN A 273 28.81 3.76 -25.04
C GLN A 273 27.58 4.08 -25.92
N ILE A 274 26.43 4.43 -25.33
CA ILE A 274 25.24 4.76 -26.10
C ILE A 274 25.23 6.23 -26.56
N TYR A 275 26.22 6.62 -27.35
CA TYR A 275 26.07 7.77 -28.25
C TYR A 275 25.77 7.33 -29.69
N ASN A 276 26.04 6.07 -30.06
CA ASN A 276 26.02 5.68 -31.47
C ASN A 276 24.91 4.73 -31.94
N ASP A 277 24.15 4.03 -31.08
CA ASP A 277 23.17 3.06 -31.60
C ASP A 277 21.89 2.80 -30.76
N PHE A 278 21.15 3.86 -30.41
CA PHE A 278 19.76 3.72 -29.93
C PHE A 278 18.81 3.41 -31.10
N SER A 279 18.85 2.18 -31.66
CA SER A 279 17.96 1.75 -32.74
C SER A 279 16.80 0.86 -32.25
N PRO A 280 15.66 0.80 -32.98
CA PRO A 280 14.56 -0.13 -32.67
C PRO A 280 14.96 -1.61 -32.62
N VAL A 281 16.02 -1.97 -33.35
CA VAL A 281 16.57 -3.33 -33.40
C VAL A 281 17.23 -3.70 -32.07
N MET A 282 18.02 -2.79 -31.50
CA MET A 282 18.65 -2.95 -30.17
C MET A 282 17.61 -3.22 -29.08
N ILE A 283 16.49 -2.48 -29.08
CA ILE A 283 15.40 -2.68 -28.10
C ILE A 283 14.77 -4.08 -28.21
N ASN A 284 14.59 -4.59 -29.43
CA ASN A 284 14.04 -5.93 -29.68
C ASN A 284 15.01 -7.04 -29.21
N GLU A 285 16.31 -6.84 -29.33
CA GLU A 285 17.31 -7.79 -28.84
C GLU A 285 17.47 -7.75 -27.31
N ILE A 286 17.41 -6.55 -26.72
CA ILE A 286 17.37 -6.36 -25.27
C ILE A 286 16.11 -7.02 -24.66
N SER A 287 14.94 -6.86 -25.29
CA SER A 287 13.68 -7.43 -24.78
C SER A 287 13.71 -8.97 -24.73
N LYS A 288 14.53 -9.59 -25.57
CA LYS A 288 14.76 -11.04 -25.65
C LYS A 288 15.95 -11.53 -24.80
N GLY A 289 16.65 -10.64 -24.10
CA GLY A 289 17.84 -10.98 -23.31
C GLY A 289 19.04 -11.40 -24.16
N LYS A 290 19.09 -11.00 -25.44
CA LYS A 290 20.11 -11.44 -26.41
C LYS A 290 21.17 -10.38 -26.74
N TYR A 291 21.05 -9.17 -26.20
CA TYR A 291 22.00 -8.09 -26.49
C TYR A 291 23.37 -8.37 -25.86
N LYS A 292 24.38 -8.59 -26.71
CA LYS A 292 25.80 -8.54 -26.36
C LYS A 292 26.32 -7.19 -26.84
N GLY A 293 26.77 -6.33 -25.93
CA GLY A 293 27.43 -5.09 -26.33
C GLY A 293 28.63 -5.42 -27.21
N SER A 294 28.86 -4.64 -28.26
CA SER A 294 30.11 -4.69 -29.01
C SER A 294 31.22 -4.23 -28.07
N ASP A 295 32.11 -5.15 -27.69
CA ASP A 295 33.39 -4.80 -27.07
C ASP A 295 34.32 -4.32 -28.20
N GLU A 296 34.12 -3.08 -28.66
CA GLU A 296 35.11 -2.31 -29.44
C GLU A 296 35.23 -0.88 -28.90
#